data_AF-A0A378T608-F1
#
_entry.id   AF-A0A378T608-F1
#
_cell.length_a   1.000
_cell.length_b   1.000
_cell.length_c   1.000
_cell.angle_alpha   90.00
_cell.angle_beta   90.00
_cell.angle_gamma   90.00
#
_symmetry.space_group_name_H-M   'P 1'
#
loop_
_entity.id
_entity.type
_entity.pdbx_description
1 polymer ?
#
loop_
_entity_poly.entity_id
_entity_poly.type
_entity_poly.pdbx_seq_one_letter_code
_entity_poly.pdbx_strand_id
1 'polypeptide(L)'
;MLMSVSLKSLAKSAVATVRRELMVRCHGVDVADVAKLLKTFIIILVTCVTASLPMQTHAKSTKTAKAYTISANDVADIRVTKYELALVQVMAEICPQMLSGRQKSQFYEAYNNQLRAFIPSADDPEEILDYLSTQRDYRAVLQSVRSWIKSFPQNENRELCTDFANVSRAF
;
A
#
# COMPACT_ATOMS: atom_id res chain seq x y z
N MET A 1 20.66 -51.13 -21.60
CA MET A 1 19.35 -50.44 -21.71
C MET A 1 19.22 -49.49 -20.53
N LEU A 2 19.05 -48.21 -20.82
CA LEU A 2 19.18 -47.07 -19.91
C LEU A 2 17.98 -46.96 -18.94
N MET A 3 18.27 -46.90 -17.64
CA MET A 3 17.28 -46.59 -16.61
C MET A 3 16.99 -45.09 -16.61
N SER A 4 15.75 -44.73 -16.93
CA SER A 4 15.25 -43.35 -16.94
C SER A 4 14.96 -42.89 -15.51
N VAL A 5 15.90 -42.18 -14.88
CA VAL A 5 15.63 -41.51 -13.60
C VAL A 5 14.76 -40.29 -13.86
N SER A 6 13.52 -40.32 -13.38
CA SER A 6 12.55 -39.24 -13.59
C SER A 6 12.97 -37.95 -12.88
N LEU A 7 13.02 -36.84 -13.64
CA LEU A 7 13.37 -35.48 -13.21
C LEU A 7 12.61 -35.00 -11.94
N LYS A 8 11.43 -35.58 -11.69
CA LYS A 8 10.59 -35.33 -10.50
C LYS A 8 11.22 -35.82 -9.19
N SER A 9 12.08 -36.84 -9.25
CA SER A 9 12.75 -37.40 -8.07
C SER A 9 13.88 -36.49 -7.58
N LEU A 10 14.64 -35.89 -8.51
CA LEU A 10 15.70 -34.93 -8.18
C LEU A 10 15.16 -33.63 -7.58
N ALA A 11 14.01 -33.14 -8.05
CA ALA A 11 13.36 -31.95 -7.47
C ALA A 11 12.89 -32.18 -6.02
N LYS A 12 12.38 -33.37 -5.69
CA LYS A 12 11.96 -33.71 -4.32
C LYS A 12 13.14 -33.81 -3.36
N SER A 13 14.26 -34.36 -3.82
CA SER A 13 15.47 -34.50 -2.98
C SER A 13 16.15 -33.15 -2.72
N ALA A 14 16.18 -32.25 -3.72
CA ALA A 14 16.72 -30.90 -3.53
C ALA A 14 15.88 -30.06 -2.54
N VAL A 15 14.54 -30.16 -2.61
CA VAL A 15 13.63 -29.48 -1.67
C VAL A 15 13.78 -30.02 -0.24
N ALA A 16 13.97 -31.33 -0.07
CA ALA A 16 14.15 -31.93 1.26
C ALA A 16 15.49 -31.56 1.92
N THR A 17 16.57 -31.42 1.13
CA THR A 17 17.90 -31.05 1.64
C THR A 17 17.99 -29.56 1.95
N VAL A 18 17.42 -28.67 1.11
CA VAL A 18 17.32 -27.23 1.43
C VAL A 18 16.47 -27.00 2.68
N ARG A 19 15.41 -27.81 2.87
CA ARG A 19 14.56 -27.76 4.06
C ARG A 19 15.28 -28.17 5.35
N ARG A 20 16.29 -29.05 5.29
CA ARG A 20 17.10 -29.43 6.48
C ARG A 20 18.15 -28.38 6.83
N GLU A 21 18.80 -27.77 5.84
CA GLU A 21 19.81 -26.74 6.08
C GLU A 21 19.20 -25.40 6.56
N LEU A 22 17.99 -25.04 6.10
CA LEU A 22 17.31 -23.82 6.56
C LEU A 22 16.74 -23.95 7.98
N MET A 23 16.55 -25.17 8.48
CA MET A 23 15.98 -25.44 9.82
C MET A 23 17.04 -25.38 10.95
N VAL A 24 18.33 -25.26 10.61
CA VAL A 24 19.43 -25.21 11.60
C VAL A 24 19.74 -23.79 12.07
N ARG A 25 19.19 -22.74 11.44
CA ARG A 25 19.57 -21.34 11.75
C ARG A 25 18.44 -20.38 12.12
N CYS A 26 17.21 -20.86 12.23
CA CYS A 26 16.08 -20.08 12.74
C CYS A 26 15.23 -20.98 13.63
N HIS A 27 15.58 -21.04 14.91
CA HIS A 27 14.71 -21.65 15.91
C HIS A 27 13.45 -20.78 16.01
N GLY A 28 12.35 -21.27 15.43
CA GLY A 28 10.99 -20.88 15.80
C GLY A 28 10.47 -19.55 15.27
N VAL A 29 10.40 -19.36 13.95
CA VAL A 29 9.53 -18.33 13.37
C VAL A 29 8.59 -19.01 12.38
N ASP A 30 7.33 -19.17 12.81
CA ASP A 30 6.24 -19.70 12.01
C ASP A 30 5.95 -18.78 10.80
N VAL A 31 5.46 -19.32 9.67
CA VAL A 31 5.10 -18.49 8.48
C VAL A 31 4.00 -17.47 8.82
N ALA A 32 3.15 -17.79 9.80
CA ALA A 32 2.16 -16.87 10.36
C ALA A 32 2.79 -15.69 11.13
N ASP A 33 4.01 -15.87 11.64
CA ASP A 33 4.73 -14.86 12.39
C ASP A 33 5.43 -13.85 11.46
N VAL A 34 5.90 -14.30 10.29
CA VAL A 34 6.47 -13.42 9.25
C VAL A 34 5.42 -12.46 8.68
N ALA A 35 4.18 -12.94 8.47
CA ALA A 35 3.06 -12.09 8.05
C ALA A 35 2.65 -11.08 9.13
N LYS A 36 2.73 -11.46 10.41
CA LYS A 36 2.53 -10.54 11.54
C LYS A 36 3.65 -9.52 11.65
N LEU A 37 4.90 -9.93 11.48
CA LEU A 37 6.07 -9.06 11.45
C LEU A 37 5.97 -8.05 10.30
N LEU A 38 5.54 -8.48 9.11
CA LEU A 38 5.31 -7.57 7.97
C LEU A 38 4.17 -6.58 8.23
N LYS A 39 3.03 -7.06 8.77
CA LYS A 39 1.91 -6.18 9.19
C LYS A 39 2.38 -5.15 10.23
N THR A 40 3.15 -5.58 11.22
CA THR A 40 3.70 -4.71 12.26
C THR A 40 4.71 -3.70 11.69
N PHE A 41 5.57 -4.09 10.74
CA PHE A 41 6.49 -3.17 10.06
C PHE A 41 5.76 -2.11 9.21
N ILE A 42 4.67 -2.48 8.52
CA ILE A 42 3.82 -1.55 7.76
C ILE A 42 3.13 -0.56 8.72
N ILE A 43 2.61 -1.04 9.86
CA ILE A 43 1.99 -0.18 10.89
C ILE A 43 3.02 0.77 11.50
N ILE A 44 4.22 0.29 11.83
CA ILE A 44 5.30 1.10 12.41
C ILE A 44 5.77 2.20 11.44
N LEU A 45 5.91 1.87 10.15
CA LEU A 45 6.23 2.84 9.09
C LEU A 45 5.17 3.94 8.97
N VAL A 46 3.88 3.60 9.14
CA VAL A 46 2.77 4.56 9.11
C VAL A 46 2.74 5.44 10.37
N THR A 47 3.15 4.93 11.53
CA THR A 47 3.09 5.68 12.81
C THR A 47 4.28 6.61 13.09
N CYS A 48 5.43 6.48 12.41
CA CYS A 48 6.64 7.23 12.75
C CYS A 48 6.72 8.68 12.20
N VAL A 49 5.67 9.20 11.54
CA VAL A 49 5.76 10.50 10.83
C VAL A 49 5.24 11.70 11.63
N THR A 50 4.72 11.55 12.86
CA THR A 50 4.15 12.71 13.58
C THR A 50 4.89 13.08 14.86
N ALA A 51 5.99 13.79 14.68
CA ALA A 51 6.45 14.77 15.67
C ALA A 51 6.35 16.18 15.06
N SER A 52 5.42 16.97 15.62
CA SER A 52 5.22 18.42 15.52
C SER A 52 4.72 19.04 14.20
N LEU A 53 3.51 19.64 14.24
CA LEU A 53 3.18 21.05 13.88
C LEU A 53 1.63 21.31 13.93
N PRO A 54 1.16 22.58 14.02
CA PRO A 54 -0.13 22.94 14.61
C PRO A 54 -1.35 22.92 13.67
N MET A 55 -2.51 22.78 14.30
CA MET A 55 -3.88 22.81 13.78
C MET A 55 -4.15 24.00 12.84
N GLN A 56 -4.59 23.73 11.60
CA GLN A 56 -5.15 24.73 10.69
C GLN A 56 -6.63 24.44 10.44
N THR A 57 -7.46 25.47 10.59
CA THR A 57 -8.91 25.42 10.35
C THR A 57 -9.19 25.44 8.85
N HIS A 58 -9.89 24.43 8.33
CA HIS A 58 -10.25 24.35 6.91
C HIS A 58 -11.56 25.08 6.59
N ALA A 59 -11.49 26.04 5.67
CA ALA A 59 -12.66 26.57 4.97
C ALA A 59 -13.10 25.59 3.86
N LYS A 60 -14.40 25.34 3.77
CA LYS A 60 -15.01 24.40 2.82
C LYS A 60 -15.03 25.01 1.41
N SER A 61 -14.10 24.58 0.54
CA SER A 61 -14.08 25.02 -0.87
C SER A 61 -15.07 24.22 -1.71
N THR A 62 -15.88 24.92 -2.49
CA THR A 62 -16.91 24.34 -3.39
C THR A 62 -16.26 24.12 -4.76
N LYS A 63 -16.28 22.86 -5.26
CA LYS A 63 -15.66 22.48 -6.54
C LYS A 63 -16.28 23.26 -7.71
N THR A 64 -15.45 24.07 -8.36
CA THR A 64 -15.67 24.56 -9.73
C THR A 64 -14.57 23.95 -10.59
N ALA A 65 -14.93 23.28 -11.69
CA ALA A 65 -13.96 22.66 -12.59
C ALA A 65 -13.09 23.74 -13.26
N LYS A 66 -11.88 23.97 -12.73
CA LYS A 66 -10.79 24.59 -13.46
C LYS A 66 -9.89 23.46 -13.95
N ALA A 67 -9.46 23.53 -15.21
CA ALA A 67 -8.31 22.77 -15.68
C ALA A 67 -7.09 23.28 -14.89
N TYR A 68 -6.68 22.50 -13.91
CA TYR A 68 -5.49 22.79 -13.13
C TYR A 68 -4.28 22.35 -13.94
N THR A 69 -3.37 23.28 -14.17
CA THR A 69 -2.08 22.98 -14.79
C THR A 69 -1.15 22.50 -13.68
N ILE A 70 -0.91 21.18 -13.61
CA ILE A 70 0.06 20.56 -12.70
C ILE A 70 1.38 21.34 -12.80
N SER A 71 1.81 21.98 -11.72
CA SER A 71 3.08 22.71 -11.67
C SER A 71 4.23 21.76 -11.32
N ALA A 72 5.45 22.09 -11.76
CA ALA A 72 6.66 21.38 -11.35
C ALA A 72 6.84 21.38 -9.83
N ASN A 73 6.38 22.44 -9.15
CA ASN A 73 6.45 22.54 -7.69
C ASN A 73 5.53 21.53 -6.99
N ASP A 74 4.36 21.24 -7.58
CA ASP A 74 3.39 20.32 -6.99
C ASP A 74 3.93 18.88 -6.98
N VAL A 75 4.66 18.51 -8.03
CA VAL A 75 5.33 17.22 -8.14
C VAL A 75 6.62 17.19 -7.33
N ALA A 76 7.32 18.32 -7.20
CA ALA A 76 8.57 18.40 -6.44
C ALA A 76 8.39 18.30 -4.92
N ASP A 77 7.24 18.75 -4.38
CA ASP A 77 6.94 18.68 -2.94
C ASP A 77 6.24 17.37 -2.52
N ILE A 78 6.29 16.33 -3.36
CA ILE A 78 5.87 14.99 -2.96
C ILE A 78 6.84 14.46 -1.89
N ARG A 79 6.31 14.14 -0.71
CA ARG A 79 7.12 13.79 0.48
C ARG A 79 7.42 12.31 0.64
N VAL A 80 6.93 11.49 -0.28
CA VAL A 80 6.99 10.02 -0.21
C VAL A 80 7.42 9.41 -1.53
N THR A 81 7.68 8.11 -1.51
CA THR A 81 8.07 7.37 -2.71
C THR A 81 6.87 7.11 -3.62
N LYS A 82 7.16 6.80 -4.90
CA LYS A 82 6.16 6.34 -5.88
C LYS A 82 5.44 5.07 -5.43
N TYR A 83 6.09 4.24 -4.63
CA TYR A 83 5.50 3.01 -4.10
C TYR A 83 4.42 3.32 -3.05
N GLU A 84 4.69 4.26 -2.14
CA GLU A 84 3.74 4.67 -1.11
C GLU A 84 2.52 5.38 -1.71
N LEU A 85 2.73 6.26 -2.71
CA LEU A 85 1.64 6.86 -3.48
C LEU A 85 0.80 5.82 -4.20
N ALA A 86 1.44 4.88 -4.90
CA ALA A 86 0.75 3.80 -5.60
C ALA A 86 -0.03 2.91 -4.63
N LEU A 87 0.50 2.63 -3.44
CA LEU A 87 -0.21 1.88 -2.41
C LEU A 87 -1.49 2.59 -1.98
N VAL A 88 -1.40 3.87 -1.63
CA VAL A 88 -2.59 4.65 -1.22
C VAL A 88 -3.61 4.74 -2.37
N GLN A 89 -3.16 4.92 -3.61
CA GLN A 89 -4.04 4.90 -4.79
C GLN A 89 -4.75 3.55 -4.97
N VAL A 90 -4.03 2.42 -4.86
CA VAL A 90 -4.63 1.07 -4.97
C VAL A 90 -5.62 0.81 -3.84
N MET A 91 -5.38 1.34 -2.64
CA MET A 91 -6.34 1.25 -1.54
C MET A 91 -7.66 1.93 -1.89
N ALA A 92 -7.65 3.09 -2.58
CA ALA A 92 -8.87 3.74 -3.05
C ALA A 92 -9.59 2.99 -4.17
N GLU A 93 -8.88 2.17 -4.95
CA GLU A 93 -9.50 1.32 -5.98
C GLU A 93 -10.25 0.12 -5.38
N ILE A 94 -9.72 -0.47 -4.30
CA ILE A 94 -10.24 -1.74 -3.78
C ILE A 94 -11.12 -1.58 -2.54
N CYS A 95 -10.86 -0.62 -1.67
CA CYS A 95 -11.50 -0.55 -0.36
C CYS A 95 -12.95 -0.07 -0.38
N PRO A 96 -13.37 0.89 -1.23
CA PRO A 96 -14.75 1.36 -1.26
C PRO A 96 -15.82 0.29 -1.52
N GLN A 97 -15.45 -0.83 -2.15
CA GLN A 97 -16.31 -1.98 -2.41
C GLN A 97 -16.22 -3.07 -1.33
N MET A 98 -15.20 -3.05 -0.48
CA MET A 98 -15.02 -3.99 0.63
C MET A 98 -15.58 -3.46 1.97
N LEU A 99 -15.86 -2.16 2.03
CA LEU A 99 -16.32 -1.44 3.22
C LEU A 99 -17.79 -1.03 3.09
N SER A 100 -18.45 -0.89 4.24
CA SER A 100 -19.87 -0.52 4.31
C SER A 100 -20.13 0.60 5.32
N GLY A 101 -21.18 1.39 5.09
CA GLY A 101 -21.64 2.44 5.99
C GLY A 101 -20.51 3.36 6.46
N ARG A 102 -20.38 3.50 7.79
CA ARG A 102 -19.39 4.37 8.44
C ARG A 102 -17.94 4.04 8.08
N GLN A 103 -17.62 2.78 7.82
CA GLN A 103 -16.24 2.41 7.45
C GLN A 103 -15.85 3.03 6.11
N LYS A 104 -16.78 3.11 5.17
CA LYS A 104 -16.52 3.70 3.84
C LYS A 104 -16.28 5.21 3.94
N SER A 105 -17.05 5.93 4.77
CA SER A 105 -16.80 7.36 4.99
C SER A 105 -15.45 7.61 5.69
N GLN A 106 -15.12 6.79 6.70
CA GLN A 106 -13.85 6.89 7.42
C GLN A 106 -12.64 6.55 6.54
N PHE A 107 -12.81 5.63 5.59
CA PHE A 107 -11.81 5.35 4.57
C PHE A 107 -11.49 6.58 3.73
N TYR A 108 -12.50 7.26 3.17
CA TYR A 108 -12.26 8.45 2.35
C TYR A 108 -11.63 9.59 3.15
N GLU A 109 -12.02 9.77 4.41
CA GLU A 109 -11.38 10.72 5.31
C GLU A 109 -9.90 10.39 5.53
N ALA A 110 -9.57 9.15 5.90
CA ALA A 110 -8.19 8.70 6.07
C ALA A 110 -7.37 8.83 4.77
N TYR A 111 -7.95 8.45 3.63
CA TYR A 111 -7.33 8.55 2.31
C TYR A 111 -6.99 10.00 1.95
N ASN A 112 -7.95 10.91 2.10
CA ASN A 112 -7.76 12.33 1.79
C ASN A 112 -6.71 12.97 2.71
N ASN A 113 -6.73 12.64 4.00
CA ASN A 113 -5.73 13.12 4.95
C ASN A 113 -4.33 12.62 4.58
N GLN A 114 -4.21 11.33 4.21
CA GLN A 114 -2.95 10.74 3.79
C GLN A 114 -2.41 11.39 2.51
N LEU A 115 -3.27 11.60 1.50
CA LEU A 115 -2.86 12.26 0.26
C LEU A 115 -2.42 13.70 0.49
N ARG A 116 -3.14 14.45 1.35
CA ARG A 116 -2.74 15.82 1.71
C ARG A 116 -1.40 15.85 2.42
N ALA A 117 -1.10 14.85 3.26
CA ALA A 117 0.21 14.75 3.92
C ALA A 117 1.33 14.41 2.92
N PHE A 118 1.02 13.61 1.90
CA PHE A 118 1.97 13.18 0.87
C PHE A 118 2.26 14.26 -0.17
N ILE A 119 1.25 15.06 -0.52
CA ILE A 119 1.28 16.07 -1.58
C ILE A 119 0.72 17.40 -1.04
N PRO A 120 1.41 18.06 -0.09
CA PRO A 120 0.82 19.19 0.65
C PRO A 120 0.69 20.46 -0.18
N SER A 121 1.56 20.67 -1.17
CA SER A 121 1.52 21.86 -2.03
C SER A 121 0.45 21.83 -3.12
N ALA A 122 -0.11 20.67 -3.47
CA ALA A 122 -1.10 20.58 -4.54
C ALA A 122 -2.48 21.02 -4.09
N ASP A 123 -3.21 21.80 -4.89
CA ASP A 123 -4.59 22.17 -4.56
C ASP A 123 -5.49 20.93 -4.44
N ASP A 124 -5.40 20.05 -5.44
CA ASP A 124 -6.06 18.74 -5.49
C ASP A 124 -5.03 17.59 -5.62
N PRO A 125 -4.67 16.92 -4.52
CA PRO A 125 -3.74 15.79 -4.54
C PRO A 125 -4.18 14.61 -5.42
N GLU A 126 -5.49 14.43 -5.64
CA GLU A 126 -5.98 13.36 -6.52
C GLU A 126 -5.60 13.63 -7.98
N GLU A 127 -5.63 14.90 -8.42
CA GLU A 127 -5.23 15.27 -9.78
C GLU A 127 -3.74 15.04 -10.03
N ILE A 128 -2.90 15.22 -9.01
CA ILE A 128 -1.48 14.84 -9.07
C ILE A 128 -1.33 13.33 -9.26
N LEU A 129 -2.11 12.50 -8.56
CA LEU A 129 -2.09 11.05 -8.76
C LEU A 129 -2.55 10.65 -10.17
N ASP A 130 -3.56 11.32 -10.71
CA ASP A 130 -4.04 11.08 -12.08
C ASP A 130 -2.96 11.43 -13.10
N TYR A 131 -2.29 12.57 -12.93
CA TYR A 131 -1.13 12.94 -13.75
C TYR A 131 0.02 11.93 -13.62
N LEU A 132 0.39 11.53 -12.40
CA LEU A 132 1.43 10.53 -12.19
C LEU A 132 1.06 9.19 -12.85
N SER A 133 -0.22 8.83 -12.87
CA SER A 133 -0.72 7.61 -13.53
C SER A 133 -0.50 7.61 -15.05
N THR A 134 -0.26 8.77 -15.68
CA THR A 134 0.17 8.84 -17.09
C THR A 134 1.65 8.55 -17.28
N GLN A 135 2.46 8.73 -16.24
CA GLN A 135 3.91 8.55 -16.29
C GLN A 135 4.28 7.06 -16.29
N ARG A 136 5.20 6.67 -17.20
CA ARG A 136 5.52 5.26 -17.46
C ARG A 136 6.02 4.52 -16.22
N ASP A 137 6.90 5.16 -15.46
CA ASP A 137 7.57 4.61 -14.29
C ASP A 137 6.60 4.46 -13.11
N TYR A 138 5.78 5.47 -12.84
CA TYR A 138 4.74 5.38 -11.82
C TYR A 138 3.69 4.32 -12.19
N ARG A 139 3.29 4.25 -13.46
CA ARG A 139 2.36 3.20 -13.94
C ARG A 139 2.91 1.80 -13.76
N ALA A 140 4.22 1.58 -13.93
CA ALA A 140 4.85 0.30 -13.66
C ALA A 140 4.74 -0.08 -12.17
N VAL A 141 5.04 0.87 -11.28
CA VAL A 141 4.90 0.68 -9.83
C VAL A 141 3.44 0.41 -9.45
N LEU A 142 2.50 1.20 -9.97
CA LEU A 142 1.07 1.06 -9.72
C LEU A 142 0.56 -0.33 -10.11
N GLN A 143 1.01 -0.88 -11.25
CA GLN A 143 0.65 -2.24 -11.65
C GLN A 143 1.26 -3.31 -10.75
N SER A 144 2.51 -3.15 -10.32
CA SER A 144 3.13 -4.06 -9.35
C SER A 144 2.36 -4.08 -8.03
N VAL A 145 1.97 -2.92 -7.52
CA VAL A 145 1.20 -2.81 -6.28
C VAL A 145 -0.20 -3.40 -6.43
N ARG A 146 -0.91 -3.12 -7.54
CA ARG A 146 -2.20 -3.76 -7.84
C ARG A 146 -2.09 -5.28 -7.85
N SER A 147 -1.08 -5.82 -8.53
CA SER A 147 -0.85 -7.26 -8.59
C SER A 147 -0.53 -7.86 -7.22
N TRP A 148 0.25 -7.15 -6.41
CA TRP A 148 0.58 -7.58 -5.06
C TRP A 148 -0.65 -7.61 -4.17
N ILE A 149 -1.45 -6.55 -4.13
CA ILE A 149 -2.67 -6.52 -3.34
C ILE A 149 -3.71 -7.56 -3.83
N LYS A 150 -3.83 -7.75 -5.14
CA LYS A 150 -4.71 -8.78 -5.71
C LYS A 150 -4.26 -10.22 -5.40
N SER A 151 -2.99 -10.42 -5.03
CA SER A 151 -2.49 -11.75 -4.67
C SER A 151 -2.99 -12.24 -3.31
N PHE A 152 -3.48 -11.34 -2.46
CA PHE A 152 -4.05 -11.69 -1.15
C PHE A 152 -5.51 -12.17 -1.27
N PRO A 153 -5.94 -13.09 -0.39
CA PRO A 153 -7.34 -13.45 -0.23
C PRO A 153 -8.25 -12.25 0.04
N GLN A 154 -9.50 -12.33 -0.41
CA GLN A 154 -10.47 -11.22 -0.28
C GLN A 154 -10.71 -10.80 1.17
N ASN A 155 -10.73 -11.75 2.12
CA ASN A 155 -10.88 -11.46 3.54
C ASN A 155 -9.69 -10.67 4.10
N GLU A 156 -8.47 -10.97 3.68
CA GLU A 156 -7.27 -10.24 4.10
C GLU A 156 -7.27 -8.80 3.55
N ASN A 157 -7.67 -8.62 2.28
CA ASN A 157 -7.84 -7.30 1.70
C ASN A 157 -8.94 -6.49 2.43
N ARG A 158 -10.02 -7.15 2.84
CA ARG A 158 -11.08 -6.50 3.63
C ARG A 158 -10.60 -6.07 5.02
N GLU A 159 -9.77 -6.88 5.70
CA GLU A 159 -9.12 -6.49 6.95
C GLU A 159 -8.23 -5.26 6.76
N LEU A 160 -7.35 -5.29 5.74
CA LEU A 160 -6.48 -4.16 5.41
C LEU A 160 -7.27 -2.86 5.17
N CYS A 161 -8.37 -2.94 4.42
CA CYS A 161 -9.25 -1.80 4.20
C CYS A 161 -9.95 -1.31 5.47
N THR A 162 -10.33 -2.24 6.35
CA THR A 162 -10.96 -1.90 7.63
C THR A 162 -9.96 -1.20 8.54
N ASP A 163 -8.73 -1.69 8.61
CA ASP A 163 -7.64 -1.08 9.38
C ASP A 163 -7.35 0.32 8.85
N PHE A 164 -7.19 0.49 7.53
CA PHE A 164 -6.96 1.79 6.91
C PHE A 164 -8.09 2.78 7.22
N ALA A 165 -9.35 2.36 7.14
CA ALA A 165 -10.49 3.20 7.53
C ALA A 165 -10.44 3.61 9.01
N ASN A 166 -9.93 2.73 9.88
CA ASN A 166 -9.85 2.98 11.31
C ASN A 166 -8.67 3.86 11.72
N VAL A 167 -7.62 4.01 10.89
CA VAL A 167 -6.48 4.89 11.15
C VAL A 167 -6.91 6.36 11.32
N SER A 168 -8.04 6.78 10.74
CA SER A 168 -8.65 8.10 10.98
C SER A 168 -8.95 8.42 12.46
N ARG A 169 -8.95 7.42 13.36
CA ARG A 169 -9.11 7.64 14.81
C ARG A 169 -7.79 7.88 15.57
N ALA A 170 -6.64 7.84 14.91
CA ALA A 170 -5.33 7.91 15.56
C ALA A 170 -4.65 9.29 15.47
N PHE A 171 -5.34 10.28 14.89
CA PHE A 171 -4.87 11.67 14.78
C PHE A 171 -5.87 12.63 15.43
#